data_AF-A0A817R1K7-F1
#
_entry.id   AF-A0A817R1K7-F1
#
_cell.length_a   1.000
_cell.length_b   1.000
_cell.length_c   1.000
_cell.angle_alpha   90.00
_cell.angle_beta   90.00
_cell.angle_gamma   90.00
#
_symmetry.space_group_name_H-M   'P 1'
#
loop_
_entity.id
_entity.type
_entity.pdbx_description
1 polymer ?
#
loop_
_entity_poly.entity_id
_entity_poly.type
_entity_poly.pdbx_seq_one_letter_code
_entity_poly.pdbx_strand_id
1 'polypeptide(L)'
;MLNDSFKRLKISISIGHLRDVYKGHYEYSQLAQHSGIIHIPYQVSVMSLFEQYRMNIPLFFPSLDLLTEWHYTYRVVNERTWDGISGNIKNASRISGVLGPDIPDPNNEFDRDAIRYWLKFSDFYQWPHIIYFNSTDELVIKLKTTNLAQVSSNMKVYNANFKKNLFEQWRQILQRANLL
;
A
#
# COMPACT_ATOMS: atom_id res chain seq x y z
N MET A 1 -18.13 1.75 -10.41
CA MET A 1 -17.20 2.85 -10.03
C MET A 1 -16.07 3.04 -11.04
N LEU A 2 -15.06 2.15 -11.13
CA LEU A 2 -13.93 2.37 -12.04
C LEU A 2 -14.31 2.38 -13.54
N ASN A 3 -15.17 1.46 -13.98
CA ASN A 3 -15.67 1.44 -15.36
C ASN A 3 -16.47 2.70 -15.72
N ASP A 4 -17.18 3.28 -14.74
CA ASP A 4 -17.95 4.50 -14.95
C ASP A 4 -17.03 5.71 -15.10
N SER A 5 -15.93 5.75 -14.33
CA SER A 5 -14.85 6.73 -14.49
C SER A 5 -14.22 6.66 -15.88
N PHE A 6 -13.88 5.47 -16.38
CA PHE A 6 -13.34 5.30 -17.74
C PHE A 6 -14.29 5.81 -18.82
N LYS A 7 -15.58 5.45 -18.73
CA LYS A 7 -16.62 5.91 -19.67
C LYS A 7 -16.78 7.43 -19.63
N ARG A 8 -16.89 8.00 -18.42
CA ARG A 8 -17.04 9.45 -18.21
C ARG A 8 -15.86 10.24 -18.75
N LEU A 9 -14.63 9.77 -18.49
CA LEU A 9 -13.39 10.45 -18.87
C LEU A 9 -12.93 10.12 -20.30
N LYS A 10 -13.61 9.20 -21.00
CA LYS A 10 -13.28 8.76 -22.36
C LYS A 10 -11.82 8.27 -22.49
N ILE A 11 -11.33 7.60 -21.45
CA ILE A 11 -9.98 7.02 -21.41
C ILE A 11 -10.10 5.51 -21.63
N SER A 12 -9.26 4.97 -22.52
CA SER A 12 -9.14 3.53 -22.76
C SER A 12 -7.79 3.04 -22.26
N ILE A 13 -7.82 2.16 -21.26
CA ILE A 13 -6.66 1.48 -20.65
C ILE A 13 -7.07 0.03 -20.39
N SER A 14 -6.18 -0.91 -20.69
CA SER A 14 -6.39 -2.32 -20.36
C SER A 14 -6.10 -2.55 -18.88
N ILE A 15 -7.12 -2.97 -18.13
CA ILE A 15 -6.99 -3.37 -16.73
C ILE A 15 -7.55 -4.79 -16.59
N GLY A 16 -6.80 -5.63 -15.91
CA GLY A 16 -7.25 -6.96 -15.53
C GLY A 16 -6.94 -7.21 -14.06
N HIS A 17 -7.81 -7.95 -13.38
CA HIS A 17 -7.49 -8.46 -12.06
C HIS A 17 -6.42 -9.55 -12.19
N LEU A 18 -5.42 -9.52 -11.32
CA LEU A 18 -4.22 -10.34 -11.50
C LEU A 18 -4.52 -11.85 -11.57
N ARG A 19 -5.48 -12.31 -10.76
CA ARG A 19 -5.92 -13.71 -10.75
C ARG A 19 -6.62 -14.12 -12.05
N ASP A 20 -7.27 -13.18 -12.73
CA ASP A 20 -8.04 -13.44 -13.96
C ASP A 20 -7.08 -13.49 -15.16
N VAL A 21 -6.08 -12.60 -15.17
CA VAL A 21 -5.04 -12.55 -16.22
C VAL A 21 -4.20 -13.82 -16.23
N TYR A 22 -3.85 -14.35 -15.05
CA TYR A 22 -2.89 -15.47 -14.93
C TYR A 22 -3.50 -16.79 -14.44
N LYS A 23 -4.82 -16.86 -14.22
CA LYS A 23 -5.56 -18.07 -13.82
C LYS A 23 -4.94 -18.84 -12.63
N GLY A 24 -4.35 -18.12 -11.68
CA GLY A 24 -3.86 -18.67 -10.40
C GLY A 24 -2.38 -18.43 -10.12
N HIS A 25 -1.50 -18.64 -11.10
CA HIS A 25 -0.05 -18.54 -10.91
C HIS A 25 0.59 -17.68 -12.00
N TYR A 26 1.57 -16.86 -11.59
CA TYR A 26 2.36 -16.04 -12.50
C TYR A 26 3.83 -16.07 -12.10
N GLU A 27 4.69 -15.83 -13.08
CA GLU A 27 6.10 -15.55 -12.87
C GLU A 27 6.34 -14.05 -12.66
N TYR A 28 7.37 -13.68 -11.91
CA TYR A 28 7.73 -12.27 -11.74
C TYR A 28 8.06 -11.58 -13.07
N SER A 29 8.60 -12.31 -14.06
CA SER A 29 8.86 -11.77 -15.39
C SER A 29 7.58 -11.36 -16.12
N GLN A 30 6.45 -12.02 -15.85
CA GLN A 30 5.14 -11.67 -16.40
C GLN A 30 4.59 -10.42 -15.71
N LEU A 31 4.74 -10.28 -14.39
CA LEU A 31 4.38 -9.03 -13.70
C LEU A 31 5.14 -7.83 -14.24
N ALA A 32 6.44 -7.99 -14.53
CA ALA A 32 7.29 -6.93 -15.04
C ALA A 32 6.91 -6.44 -16.46
N GLN A 33 6.04 -7.16 -17.18
CA GLN A 33 5.51 -6.74 -18.48
C GLN A 33 4.39 -5.71 -18.36
N HIS A 34 3.80 -5.53 -17.17
CA HIS A 34 2.75 -4.54 -16.92
C HIS A 34 3.34 -3.18 -16.56
N SER A 35 2.71 -2.11 -17.00
CA SER A 35 3.19 -0.75 -16.76
C SER A 35 3.03 -0.30 -15.30
N GLY A 36 2.16 -0.94 -14.53
CA GLY A 36 1.93 -0.65 -13.12
C GLY A 36 0.86 -1.54 -12.50
N ILE A 37 0.72 -1.48 -11.18
CA ILE A 37 -0.25 -2.27 -10.40
C ILE A 37 -1.09 -1.33 -9.53
N ILE A 38 -2.39 -1.58 -9.49
CA ILE A 38 -3.34 -0.89 -8.61
C ILE A 38 -3.60 -1.77 -7.41
N HIS A 39 -3.34 -1.24 -6.21
CA HIS A 39 -3.62 -1.90 -4.95
C HIS A 39 -4.83 -1.29 -4.26
N ILE A 40 -5.74 -2.17 -3.84
CA ILE A 40 -6.72 -1.88 -2.80
C ILE A 40 -6.36 -2.79 -1.61
N PRO A 41 -5.67 -2.27 -0.59
CA PRO A 41 -5.11 -3.10 0.46
C PRO A 41 -6.19 -3.64 1.41
N TYR A 42 -6.08 -4.91 1.78
CA TYR A 42 -6.91 -5.54 2.83
C TYR A 42 -6.22 -5.59 4.20
N GLN A 43 -4.91 -5.34 4.23
CA GLN A 43 -4.08 -5.26 5.44
C GLN A 43 -3.04 -4.13 5.34
N VAL A 44 -2.42 -3.76 6.46
CA VAL A 44 -1.46 -2.64 6.55
C VAL A 44 -0.05 -2.97 6.02
N SER A 45 0.26 -4.26 5.86
CA SER A 45 1.55 -4.75 5.34
C SER A 45 1.34 -5.91 4.39
N VAL A 46 1.44 -5.68 3.08
CA VAL A 46 1.16 -6.73 2.08
C VAL A 46 2.47 -7.27 1.54
N MET A 47 2.75 -8.58 1.68
CA MET A 47 4.01 -9.16 1.18
C MET A 47 4.29 -8.85 -0.31
N SER A 48 3.26 -8.90 -1.15
CA SER A 48 3.41 -8.60 -2.58
C SER A 48 3.86 -7.17 -2.87
N LEU A 49 3.56 -6.21 -1.99
CA LEU A 49 4.03 -4.82 -2.11
C LEU A 49 5.57 -4.77 -2.11
N PHE A 50 6.20 -5.50 -1.18
CA PHE A 50 7.67 -5.54 -1.07
C PHE A 50 8.31 -6.02 -2.37
N GLU A 51 7.81 -7.13 -2.91
CA GLU A 51 8.35 -7.74 -4.12
C GLU A 51 8.18 -6.81 -5.33
N GLN A 52 6.95 -6.34 -5.56
CA GLN A 52 6.62 -5.50 -6.71
C GLN A 52 7.36 -4.15 -6.67
N TYR A 53 7.50 -3.57 -5.46
CA TYR A 53 8.26 -2.34 -5.27
C TYR A 53 9.75 -2.54 -5.58
N ARG A 54 10.35 -3.66 -5.15
CA ARG A 54 11.77 -3.97 -5.44
C ARG A 54 12.00 -4.34 -6.91
N MET A 55 10.97 -4.80 -7.60
CA MET A 55 10.98 -4.95 -9.06
C MET A 55 10.87 -3.61 -9.81
N ASN A 56 10.67 -2.49 -9.11
CA ASN A 56 10.49 -1.15 -9.69
C ASN A 56 9.22 -1.04 -10.55
N ILE A 57 8.19 -1.83 -10.23
CA ILE A 57 6.88 -1.71 -10.88
C ILE A 57 6.15 -0.52 -10.24
N PRO A 58 5.70 0.47 -11.01
CA PRO A 58 4.90 1.58 -10.47
C PRO A 58 3.64 1.09 -9.77
N LEU A 59 3.39 1.57 -8.54
CA LEU A 59 2.29 1.13 -7.70
C LEU A 59 1.33 2.28 -7.41
N PHE A 60 0.04 2.01 -7.56
CA PHE A 60 -1.04 2.93 -7.24
C PHE A 60 -1.75 2.48 -5.97
N PHE A 61 -1.92 3.38 -5.01
CA PHE A 61 -2.66 3.14 -3.77
C PHE A 61 -3.66 4.27 -3.52
N PRO A 62 -4.78 4.00 -2.82
CA PRO A 62 -5.62 5.09 -2.33
C PRO A 62 -4.81 5.99 -1.37
N SER A 63 -5.08 7.29 -1.40
CA SER A 63 -4.54 8.21 -0.40
C SER A 63 -4.96 7.80 1.01
N LEU A 64 -4.24 8.28 2.03
CA LEU A 64 -4.56 7.99 3.43
C LEU A 64 -6.01 8.37 3.75
N ASP A 65 -6.47 9.52 3.27
CA ASP A 65 -7.82 10.00 3.51
C ASP A 65 -8.85 9.11 2.80
N LEU A 66 -8.63 8.78 1.52
CA LEU A 66 -9.54 7.90 0.78
C LEU A 66 -9.63 6.50 1.41
N LEU A 67 -8.49 5.91 1.80
CA LEU A 67 -8.46 4.59 2.42
C LEU A 67 -9.11 4.61 3.80
N THR A 68 -8.94 5.70 4.56
CA THR A 68 -9.63 5.92 5.84
C THR A 68 -11.15 5.92 5.62
N GLU A 69 -11.66 6.68 4.66
CA GLU A 69 -13.10 6.74 4.36
C GLU A 69 -13.64 5.37 3.90
N TRP A 70 -12.91 4.69 3.02
CA TRP A 70 -13.30 3.36 2.55
C TRP A 70 -13.28 2.34 3.67
N HIS A 71 -12.30 2.38 4.57
CA HIS A 71 -12.24 1.46 5.69
C HIS A 71 -13.30 1.77 6.74
N TYR A 72 -13.53 3.04 7.07
CA TYR A 72 -14.60 3.45 7.98
C TYR A 72 -15.98 3.01 7.49
N THR A 73 -16.23 3.13 6.17
CA THR A 73 -17.54 2.84 5.57
C THR A 73 -17.72 1.35 5.24
N TYR A 74 -16.72 0.73 4.63
CA TYR A 74 -16.83 -0.60 4.01
C TYR A 74 -15.86 -1.64 4.59
N ARG A 75 -15.05 -1.27 5.57
CA ARG A 75 -14.08 -2.18 6.23
C ARG A 75 -13.07 -2.80 5.25
N VAL A 76 -12.64 -2.03 4.25
CA VAL A 76 -11.75 -2.55 3.18
C VAL A 76 -10.42 -3.12 3.70
N VAL A 77 -9.81 -2.51 4.72
CA VAL A 77 -8.60 -3.00 5.42
C VAL A 77 -8.97 -3.87 6.63
N ASN A 78 -9.76 -4.92 6.45
CA ASN A 78 -10.34 -5.71 7.55
C ASN A 78 -9.30 -6.41 8.44
N GLU A 79 -8.07 -6.63 7.96
CA GLU A 79 -7.00 -7.24 8.76
C GLU A 79 -6.10 -6.18 9.44
N ARG A 80 -6.55 -4.93 9.53
CA ARG A 80 -5.89 -3.89 10.32
C ARG A 80 -5.85 -4.24 11.81
N THR A 81 -6.89 -4.93 12.30
CA THR A 81 -7.03 -5.38 13.69
C THR A 81 -7.28 -6.89 13.71
N TRP A 82 -6.87 -7.55 14.79
CA TRP A 82 -7.09 -8.99 14.96
C TRP A 82 -8.59 -9.35 14.94
N ASP A 83 -9.40 -8.55 15.64
CA ASP A 83 -10.85 -8.76 15.71
C ASP A 83 -11.52 -8.56 14.34
N GLY A 84 -10.99 -7.68 13.49
CA GLY A 84 -11.48 -7.43 12.14
C GLY A 84 -11.42 -8.64 11.20
N ILE A 85 -10.44 -9.53 11.38
CA ILE A 85 -10.32 -10.79 10.62
C ILE A 85 -11.55 -11.68 10.86
N SER A 86 -12.03 -11.72 12.10
CA SER A 86 -13.21 -12.50 12.50
C SER A 86 -14.55 -11.79 12.30
N GLY A 87 -14.53 -10.54 11.81
CA GLY A 87 -15.71 -9.68 11.69
C GLY A 87 -16.22 -9.08 13.03
N ASN A 88 -15.54 -9.34 14.15
CA ASN A 88 -15.94 -8.90 15.49
C ASN A 88 -15.43 -7.49 15.83
N ILE A 89 -15.67 -6.51 14.97
CA ILE A 89 -15.14 -5.14 15.11
C ILE A 89 -15.42 -4.54 16.50
N LYS A 90 -14.44 -3.81 17.04
CA LYS A 90 -14.48 -3.20 18.37
C LYS A 90 -14.38 -1.68 18.28
N ASN A 91 -14.84 -1.01 19.33
CA ASN A 91 -14.68 0.43 19.52
C ASN A 91 -13.57 0.77 20.53
N ALA A 92 -12.94 -0.24 21.14
CA ALA A 92 -11.84 -0.08 22.07
C ALA A 92 -11.11 -1.42 22.29
N SER A 93 -9.86 -1.31 22.71
CA SER A 93 -9.05 -2.37 23.30
C SER A 93 -9.58 -2.76 24.67
N ARG A 94 -9.27 -3.99 25.10
CA ARG A 94 -9.60 -4.48 26.46
C ARG A 94 -8.75 -3.85 27.56
N ILE A 95 -7.66 -3.19 27.17
CA ILE A 95 -6.68 -2.56 28.06
C ILE A 95 -6.54 -1.09 27.68
N SER A 96 -6.31 -0.23 28.67
CA SER A 96 -6.04 1.19 28.45
C SER A 96 -4.66 1.40 27.83
N GLY A 97 -4.53 2.41 26.97
CA GLY A 97 -3.25 2.83 26.41
C GLY A 97 -2.28 3.36 27.48
N VAL A 98 -0.99 3.10 27.29
CA VAL A 98 0.08 3.49 28.24
C VAL A 98 0.80 4.80 27.88
N LEU A 99 0.64 5.28 26.64
CA LEU A 99 1.39 6.41 26.09
C LEU A 99 0.66 7.77 26.23
N GLY A 100 -0.42 7.81 27.01
CA GLY A 100 -1.24 9.01 27.23
C GLY A 100 -2.48 9.10 26.32
N PRO A 101 -3.38 10.07 26.58
CA PRO A 101 -4.67 10.18 25.91
C PRO A 101 -4.60 10.63 24.45
N ASP A 102 -3.45 11.18 24.01
CA ASP A 102 -3.29 11.75 22.67
C ASP A 102 -3.07 10.69 21.58
N ILE A 103 -2.87 9.43 21.96
CA ILE A 103 -2.72 8.31 21.03
C ILE A 103 -4.04 7.55 21.01
N PRO A 104 -4.76 7.56 19.88
CA PRO A 104 -6.05 6.90 19.80
C PRO A 104 -5.87 5.38 19.86
N ASP A 105 -6.89 4.69 20.35
CA ASP A 105 -6.90 3.25 20.49
C ASP A 105 -6.77 2.54 19.12
N PRO A 106 -5.76 1.67 18.91
CA PRO A 106 -5.59 0.97 17.64
C PRO A 106 -6.74 0.04 17.28
N ASN A 107 -7.51 -0.43 18.25
CA ASN A 107 -8.64 -1.33 18.02
C ASN A 107 -9.98 -0.59 17.90
N ASN A 108 -9.99 0.74 17.89
CA ASN A 108 -11.22 1.50 17.68
C ASN A 108 -11.53 1.62 16.18
N GLU A 109 -12.48 0.79 15.71
CA GLU A 109 -12.98 0.78 14.33
C GLU A 109 -14.11 1.79 14.08
N PHE A 110 -14.56 2.51 15.10
CA PHE A 110 -15.69 3.44 15.04
C PHE A 110 -15.26 4.90 15.13
N ASP A 111 -13.97 5.14 15.33
CA ASP A 111 -13.36 6.47 15.31
C ASP A 111 -12.50 6.63 14.05
N ARG A 112 -12.89 7.60 13.23
CA ARG A 112 -12.22 7.93 11.98
C ARG A 112 -10.80 8.42 12.22
N ASP A 113 -10.58 9.22 13.25
CA ASP A 113 -9.26 9.78 13.56
C ASP A 113 -8.34 8.68 14.09
N ALA A 114 -8.88 7.73 14.87
CA ALA A 114 -8.14 6.53 15.27
C ALA A 114 -7.70 5.70 14.06
N ILE A 115 -8.62 5.38 13.15
CA ILE A 115 -8.32 4.64 11.91
C ILE A 115 -7.23 5.36 11.12
N ARG A 116 -7.40 6.65 10.86
CA ARG A 116 -6.48 7.46 10.08
C ARG A 116 -5.09 7.52 10.73
N TYR A 117 -5.06 7.69 12.04
CA TYR A 117 -3.82 7.76 12.82
C TYR A 117 -2.98 6.50 12.64
N TRP A 118 -3.59 5.32 12.69
CA TRP A 118 -2.88 4.05 12.57
C TRP A 118 -2.59 3.67 11.11
N LEU A 119 -3.52 3.94 10.18
CA LEU A 119 -3.31 3.63 8.77
C LEU A 119 -2.10 4.35 8.17
N LYS A 120 -1.75 5.56 8.65
CA LYS A 120 -0.60 6.32 8.12
C LYS A 120 0.73 5.56 8.24
N PHE A 121 0.83 4.59 9.14
CA PHE A 121 2.03 3.77 9.36
C PHE A 121 2.11 2.54 8.46
N SER A 122 1.13 2.30 7.58
CA SER A 122 1.14 1.20 6.62
C SER A 122 2.32 1.33 5.64
N ASP A 123 2.89 0.20 5.20
CA ASP A 123 4.11 0.18 4.38
C ASP A 123 3.99 1.03 3.10
N PHE A 124 2.83 0.99 2.45
CA PHE A 124 2.54 1.72 1.23
C PHE A 124 2.43 3.24 1.43
N TYR A 125 2.51 3.77 2.65
CA TYR A 125 2.68 5.20 2.95
C TYR A 125 4.09 5.58 3.38
N GLN A 126 4.97 4.60 3.62
CA GLN A 126 6.33 4.84 4.11
C GLN A 126 7.36 4.90 3.00
N TRP A 127 7.05 4.38 1.80
CA TRP A 127 8.02 4.27 0.71
C TRP A 127 7.84 5.35 -0.36
N PRO A 128 8.94 5.87 -0.93
CA PRO A 128 8.86 6.90 -1.95
C PRO A 128 8.32 6.34 -3.27
N HIS A 129 7.92 7.24 -4.17
CA HIS A 129 7.49 6.92 -5.54
C HIS A 129 6.21 6.06 -5.67
N ILE A 130 5.50 5.79 -4.57
CA ILE A 130 4.12 5.29 -4.62
C ILE A 130 3.20 6.41 -5.14
N ILE A 131 2.27 6.05 -6.02
CA ILE A 131 1.33 6.97 -6.64
C ILE A 131 0.00 6.90 -5.87
N TYR A 132 -0.37 7.97 -5.19
CA TYR A 132 -1.64 8.02 -4.47
C TYR A 132 -2.78 8.58 -5.32
N PHE A 133 -4.01 8.18 -5.07
CA PHE A 133 -5.22 8.77 -5.66
C PHE A 133 -6.30 9.00 -4.60
N ASN A 134 -7.07 10.08 -4.74
CA ASN A 134 -8.17 10.46 -3.83
C ASN A 134 -9.56 10.10 -4.38
N SER A 135 -9.64 9.62 -5.62
CA SER A 135 -10.89 9.14 -6.23
C SER A 135 -10.61 8.19 -7.39
N THR A 136 -11.64 7.48 -7.86
CA THR A 136 -11.52 6.65 -9.08
C THR A 136 -11.26 7.49 -10.33
N ASP A 137 -11.73 8.73 -10.39
CA ASP A 137 -11.45 9.65 -11.51
C ASP A 137 -9.99 10.09 -11.51
N GLU A 138 -9.46 10.46 -10.35
CA GLU A 138 -8.05 10.80 -10.23
C GLU A 138 -7.17 9.59 -10.57
N LEU A 139 -7.55 8.39 -10.14
CA LEU A 139 -6.84 7.16 -10.54
C LEU A 139 -6.80 7.00 -12.06
N VAL A 140 -7.94 7.10 -12.75
CA VAL A 140 -8.01 6.98 -14.22
C VAL A 140 -7.17 8.04 -14.92
N ILE A 141 -7.21 9.28 -14.43
CA ILE A 141 -6.36 10.37 -14.94
C ILE A 141 -4.89 9.99 -14.75
N LYS A 142 -4.47 9.59 -13.55
CA LYS A 142 -3.06 9.26 -13.26
C LYS A 142 -2.58 8.04 -14.03
N LEU A 143 -3.41 7.03 -14.26
CA LEU A 143 -3.07 5.89 -15.11
C LEU A 143 -2.74 6.33 -16.54
N LYS A 144 -3.36 7.41 -17.03
CA LYS A 144 -3.11 7.95 -18.37
C LYS A 144 -1.95 8.95 -18.43
N THR A 145 -1.80 9.79 -17.41
CA THR A 145 -0.90 10.97 -17.46
C THR A 145 0.42 10.77 -16.75
N THR A 146 0.53 9.81 -15.83
CA THR A 146 1.78 9.58 -15.10
C THR A 146 2.83 8.98 -16.03
N ASN A 147 4.03 9.55 -16.04
CA ASN A 147 5.18 8.94 -16.72
C ASN A 147 5.70 7.74 -15.89
N LEU A 148 5.09 6.56 -16.12
CA LEU A 148 5.39 5.33 -15.38
C LEU A 148 6.81 4.83 -15.60
N ALA A 149 7.40 5.07 -16.78
CA ALA A 149 8.80 4.75 -17.03
C ALA A 149 9.73 5.59 -16.14
N GLN A 150 9.44 6.89 -15.97
CA GLN A 150 10.21 7.75 -15.06
C GLN A 150 10.03 7.33 -13.59
N VAL A 151 8.81 6.99 -13.16
CA VAL A 151 8.56 6.48 -11.80
C VAL A 151 9.38 5.22 -11.55
N SER A 152 9.33 4.25 -12.48
CA SER A 152 10.13 3.02 -12.41
C SER A 152 11.64 3.30 -12.34
N SER A 153 12.14 4.24 -13.16
CA SER A 153 13.54 4.66 -13.11
C SER A 153 13.93 5.25 -11.75
N ASN A 154 13.08 6.09 -11.17
CA ASN A 154 13.32 6.69 -9.84
C ASN A 154 13.31 5.62 -8.74
N MET A 155 12.37 4.68 -8.78
CA MET A 155 12.34 3.52 -7.88
C MET A 155 13.64 2.71 -7.97
N LYS A 156 14.15 2.47 -9.19
CA LYS A 156 15.41 1.73 -9.40
C LYS A 156 16.60 2.42 -8.74
N VAL A 157 16.72 3.73 -8.91
CA VAL A 157 17.78 4.54 -8.26
C VAL A 157 17.65 4.47 -6.74
N TYR A 158 16.45 4.68 -6.21
CA TYR A 158 16.20 4.58 -4.77
C TYR A 158 16.53 3.19 -4.22
N ASN A 159 16.07 2.12 -4.88
CA ASN A 159 16.27 0.74 -4.46
C ASN A 159 17.74 0.32 -4.46
N ALA A 160 18.53 0.77 -5.44
CA ALA A 160 19.97 0.55 -5.47
C ALA A 160 20.68 1.21 -4.27
N ASN A 161 20.34 2.46 -3.97
CA ASN A 161 20.89 3.20 -2.84
C ASN A 161 20.45 2.59 -1.50
N PHE A 162 19.17 2.25 -1.38
CA PHE A 162 18.63 1.59 -0.19
C PHE A 162 19.36 0.27 0.09
N LYS A 163 19.57 -0.56 -0.93
CA LYS A 163 20.30 -1.82 -0.78
C LYS A 163 21.72 -1.58 -0.26
N LYS A 164 22.47 -0.64 -0.87
CA LYS A 164 23.83 -0.30 -0.41
C LYS A 164 23.85 0.11 1.06
N ASN A 165 22.95 1.00 1.45
CA ASN A 165 22.86 1.51 2.82
C ASN A 165 22.46 0.41 3.82
N LEU A 166 21.50 -0.44 3.46
CA LEU A 166 21.07 -1.56 4.28
C LEU A 166 22.22 -2.53 4.57
N PHE A 167 22.98 -2.90 3.53
CA PHE A 167 24.13 -3.79 3.69
C PHE A 167 25.22 -3.17 4.58
N GLU A 168 25.47 -1.87 4.43
CA GLU A 168 26.41 -1.15 5.29
C GLU A 168 25.98 -1.16 6.76
N GLN A 169 24.70 -0.89 7.04
CA GLN A 169 24.15 -0.93 8.39
C GLN A 169 24.28 -2.31 9.01
N TRP A 170 23.90 -3.36 8.27
CA TRP A 170 24.05 -4.74 8.75
C TRP A 170 25.50 -5.12 9.01
N ARG A 171 26.42 -4.72 8.13
CA ARG A 171 27.85 -4.94 8.35
C ARG A 171 28.32 -4.31 9.67
N GLN A 172 27.93 -3.07 9.94
CA GLN A 172 28.28 -2.37 11.18
C GLN A 172 27.69 -3.06 12.42
N ILE A 173 26.43 -3.51 12.34
CA ILE A 173 25.78 -4.25 13.43
C ILE A 173 26.52 -5.56 13.72
N LEU A 174 26.83 -6.33 12.68
CA LEU A 174 27.50 -7.63 12.82
C LEU A 174 28.94 -7.50 13.33
N GLN A 175 29.68 -6.46 12.89
CA GLN A 175 31.00 -6.14 13.43
C GLN A 175 30.94 -5.80 14.92
N ARG A 176 29.96 -4.98 15.35
CA ARG A 176 29.77 -4.66 16.78
C ARG A 176 29.38 -5.89 17.60
N ALA A 177 28.71 -6.86 16.99
CA ALA A 177 28.34 -8.12 17.60
C ALA A 177 29.46 -9.19 17.56
N ASN A 178 30.64 -8.88 17.00
CA ASN A 178 31.75 -9.82 16.76
C ASN A 178 31.35 -11.05 15.91
N LEU A 179 30.43 -10.87 14.95
CA LEU A 179 29.97 -11.90 14.01
C LEU A 179 30.63 -11.79 12.62
N LEU A 180 31.41 -10.73 12.39
CA LEU A 180 32.26 -10.45 11.23
C LEU A 180 33.53 -9.75 11.70
#